data_AF-A0AAV0D852-F1
#
_entry.id   AF-A0AAV0D852-F1
#
_cell.length_a   1.000
_cell.length_b   1.000
_cell.length_c   1.000
_cell.angle_alpha   90.00
_cell.angle_beta   90.00
_cell.angle_gamma   90.00
#
_symmetry.space_group_name_H-M   'P 1'
#
loop_
_entity.id
_entity.type
_entity.pdbx_description
1 polymer ?
#
loop_
_entity_poly.entity_id
_entity_poly.type
_entity_poly.pdbx_seq_one_letter_code
_entity_poly.pdbx_strand_id
1 'polypeptide(L)'
;MGPEEKEKYTNRAREVWDEYLSSAPPRSPKPRKQSKLVTRCSPGRLLHVLQQLSPEQRDSVKSMGFGSILGLRCRTLRRSLCLWLLERFNAVRCSLEICGEKVPLTPRDVELVMGLAASGEDVVNSGPDESILELRKKYEATNRGISVRLLEERLTSPDSGEDFKRSFVLYVLGTLLCPTARLDVSPSFLHFLTDMNVIHQFNWGKFLLDRLVREVSRFRQGKQRAVGGCLLFLQLFYYESVAVRAVYELAPVAFPCLFSWGEEEITEREKLEKEMGGYGNGECVCKERGLGMGPMGYRAQIDGDVLKTMGPNDEGMDDQVNEEILAVEGKTPIDVPTYSNQAPCGNTSYGCLVTMDCVNSKDHAEFCAYAPCICPIKTCDFIDSSIQLSHHFSSCHWDSGRRFQYNSPLRVSLGKKEPLLVLQAEEDGMLFLLSRETESIGYRVMITSIRPSTTTTHYSYDIVSEKGSSSLRLQSVAQNFPGRIEGFPPDFLLIPFTYMSSSGKLEFDVCIWSSTDANPMTDDIP
;
A
#
# COMPACT_ATOMS: atom_id res chain seq x y z
N MET A 1 29.99 -53.72 9.33
CA MET A 1 28.64 -53.65 8.73
C MET A 1 28.81 -53.34 7.27
N GLY A 2 28.56 -54.32 6.41
CA GLY A 2 28.81 -54.22 4.97
C GLY A 2 27.86 -53.25 4.28
N PRO A 3 28.20 -52.75 3.08
CA PRO A 3 27.32 -51.85 2.30
C PRO A 3 25.91 -52.45 2.07
N GLU A 4 25.81 -53.76 1.85
CA GLU A 4 24.52 -54.47 1.68
C GLU A 4 23.66 -54.53 2.96
N GLU A 5 24.29 -54.59 4.15
CA GLU A 5 23.55 -54.55 5.43
C GLU A 5 23.00 -53.16 5.72
N LYS A 6 23.74 -52.11 5.33
CA LYS A 6 23.28 -50.72 5.45
C LYS A 6 22.10 -50.45 4.53
N GLU A 7 22.12 -51.00 3.32
CA GLU A 7 21.04 -50.84 2.34
C GLU A 7 19.73 -51.51 2.81
N LYS A 8 19.82 -52.70 3.39
CA LYS A 8 18.68 -53.39 4.02
C LYS A 8 18.10 -52.59 5.19
N TYR A 9 18.95 -51.96 6.00
CA TYR A 9 18.50 -51.11 7.11
C TYR A 9 17.82 -49.82 6.61
N THR A 10 18.35 -49.18 5.57
CA THR A 10 17.75 -47.97 4.99
C THR A 10 16.42 -48.25 4.31
N ASN A 11 16.28 -49.38 3.61
CA ASN A 11 15.02 -49.75 2.96
C ASN A 11 13.95 -50.07 4.00
N ARG A 12 14.29 -50.83 5.05
CA ARG A 12 13.37 -51.13 6.15
C ARG A 12 12.98 -49.89 6.96
N ALA A 13 13.89 -48.94 7.15
CA ALA A 13 13.56 -47.67 7.77
C ALA A 13 12.57 -46.87 6.90
N ARG A 14 12.76 -46.85 5.57
CA ARG A 14 11.88 -46.12 4.65
C ARG A 14 10.47 -46.71 4.60
N GLU A 15 10.36 -48.04 4.58
CA GLU A 15 9.06 -48.74 4.64
C GLU A 15 8.29 -48.44 5.93
N VAL A 16 8.96 -48.46 7.08
CA VAL A 16 8.36 -48.10 8.38
C VAL A 16 7.92 -46.64 8.40
N TRP A 17 8.69 -45.74 7.75
CA TRP A 17 8.34 -44.34 7.62
C TRP A 17 7.13 -44.11 6.71
N ASP A 18 7.04 -44.83 5.58
CA ASP A 18 5.91 -44.73 4.64
C ASP A 18 4.63 -45.32 5.24
N GLU A 19 4.73 -46.40 6.02
CA GLU A 19 3.62 -46.99 6.77
C GLU A 19 3.13 -46.05 7.88
N TYR A 20 4.04 -45.34 8.57
CA TYR A 20 3.70 -44.31 9.54
C TYR A 20 3.00 -43.11 8.90
N LEU A 21 3.45 -42.67 7.71
CA LEU A 21 2.83 -41.57 6.97
C LEU A 21 1.45 -41.93 6.42
N SER A 22 1.24 -43.19 6.05
CA SER A 22 -0.03 -43.68 5.49
C SER A 22 -1.09 -43.95 6.56
N SER A 23 -0.68 -44.27 7.80
CA SER A 23 -1.57 -44.59 8.92
C SER A 23 -1.83 -43.43 9.88
N ALA A 24 -1.05 -42.34 9.80
CA ALA A 24 -1.24 -41.17 10.66
C ALA A 24 -2.36 -40.25 10.15
N PRO A 25 -3.39 -39.93 10.97
CA PRO A 25 -4.40 -38.96 10.57
C PRO A 25 -3.76 -37.57 10.34
N PRO A 26 -4.25 -36.76 9.38
CA PRO A 26 -3.74 -35.42 9.13
C PRO A 26 -3.93 -34.57 10.39
N ARG A 27 -2.83 -34.30 11.10
CA ARG A 27 -2.86 -33.44 12.29
C ARG A 27 -3.01 -31.98 11.84
N SER A 28 -4.21 -31.43 12.02
CA SER A 28 -4.39 -29.98 12.03
C SER A 28 -3.46 -29.36 13.09
N PRO A 29 -2.58 -28.39 12.76
CA PRO A 29 -1.73 -27.76 13.76
C PRO A 29 -2.60 -27.06 14.79
N LYS A 30 -2.65 -27.60 16.01
CA LYS A 30 -3.30 -26.93 17.13
C LYS A 30 -2.53 -25.63 17.43
N PRO A 31 -3.18 -24.45 17.50
CA PRO A 31 -2.51 -23.23 17.89
C PRO A 31 -1.98 -23.40 19.31
N ARG A 32 -0.65 -23.44 19.46
CA ARG A 32 0.00 -23.50 20.77
C ARG A 32 -0.12 -22.13 21.42
N LYS A 33 -0.95 -22.02 22.46
CA LYS A 33 -0.95 -20.85 23.37
C LYS A 33 0.40 -20.81 24.08
N GLN A 34 1.34 -20.02 23.57
CA GLN A 34 2.68 -19.87 24.13
C GLN A 34 2.71 -18.61 24.99
N SER A 35 2.87 -18.76 26.31
CA SER A 35 2.82 -17.64 27.26
C SER A 35 4.06 -16.73 27.25
N LYS A 36 5.14 -17.11 26.54
CA LYS A 36 6.38 -16.33 26.46
C LYS A 36 6.92 -16.28 25.03
N LEU A 37 7.09 -15.06 24.51
CA LEU A 37 7.72 -14.80 23.22
C LEU A 37 9.22 -15.13 23.29
N VAL A 38 9.67 -15.95 22.36
CA VAL A 38 11.08 -16.18 22.07
C VAL A 38 11.38 -15.60 20.69
N THR A 39 12.36 -14.70 20.62
CA THR A 39 12.80 -14.07 19.36
C THR A 39 14.30 -13.77 19.44
N ARG A 40 14.93 -13.61 18.29
CA ARG A 40 16.32 -13.14 18.16
C ARG A 40 16.41 -11.67 17.75
N CYS A 41 15.29 -11.02 17.46
CA CYS A 41 15.23 -9.58 17.23
C CYS A 41 15.69 -8.85 18.50
N SER A 42 16.84 -8.17 18.42
CA SER A 42 17.52 -7.61 19.59
C SER A 42 18.07 -6.21 19.28
N PRO A 43 17.22 -5.17 19.42
CA PRO A 43 17.64 -3.78 19.24
C PRO A 43 18.80 -3.39 20.16
N GLY A 44 18.78 -3.84 21.42
CA GLY A 44 19.82 -3.52 22.40
C GLY A 44 21.22 -4.05 22.05
N ARG A 45 21.33 -5.21 21.39
CA ARG A 45 22.63 -5.72 20.89
C ARG A 45 23.18 -4.81 19.80
N LEU A 46 22.33 -4.42 18.85
CA LEU A 46 22.72 -3.49 17.80
C LEU A 46 23.10 -2.13 18.39
N LEU A 47 22.29 -1.59 19.30
CA LEU A 47 22.56 -0.30 19.95
C LEU A 47 23.93 -0.27 20.63
N HIS A 48 24.32 -1.35 21.30
CA HIS A 48 25.64 -1.48 21.92
C HIS A 48 26.78 -1.38 20.88
N VAL A 49 26.64 -2.05 19.74
CA VAL A 49 27.62 -1.93 18.64
C VAL A 49 27.65 -0.52 18.07
N LEU A 50 26.49 0.10 17.83
CA LEU A 50 26.39 1.45 17.27
C LEU A 50 27.08 2.52 18.12
N GLN A 51 27.09 2.34 19.45
CA GLN A 51 27.74 3.24 20.41
C GLN A 51 29.27 3.16 20.37
N GLN A 52 29.83 2.08 19.81
CA GLN A 52 31.28 1.85 19.74
C GLN A 52 31.88 2.22 18.38
N LEU A 53 31.06 2.54 17.38
CA LEU A 53 31.54 2.85 16.04
C LEU A 53 32.31 4.17 15.99
N SER A 54 33.46 4.17 15.31
CA SER A 54 34.21 5.38 15.00
C SER A 54 33.46 6.30 14.02
N PRO A 55 33.83 7.60 13.90
CA PRO A 55 33.26 8.49 12.89
C PRO A 55 33.34 7.92 11.47
N GLU A 56 34.49 7.35 11.09
CA GLU A 56 34.72 6.76 9.76
C GLU A 56 33.85 5.53 9.53
N GLN A 57 33.69 4.67 10.54
CA GLN A 57 32.78 3.54 10.49
C GLN A 57 31.33 3.98 10.32
N ARG A 58 30.91 5.06 11.01
CA ARG A 58 29.56 5.64 10.86
C ARG A 58 29.35 6.20 9.45
N ASP A 59 30.36 6.82 8.85
CA ASP A 59 30.28 7.29 7.47
C ASP A 59 30.21 6.12 6.48
N SER A 60 30.93 5.03 6.74
CA SER A 60 30.78 3.77 6.01
C SER A 60 29.35 3.21 6.09
N VAL A 61 28.71 3.23 7.27
CA VAL A 61 27.30 2.82 7.43
C VAL A 61 26.35 3.71 6.62
N LYS A 62 26.56 5.03 6.63
CA LYS A 62 25.77 5.96 5.81
C LYS A 62 25.92 5.69 4.31
N SER A 63 27.15 5.44 3.86
CA SER A 63 27.45 5.18 2.43
C SER A 63 26.74 3.95 1.86
N MET A 64 26.35 2.99 2.72
CA MET A 64 25.62 1.78 2.33
C MET A 64 24.09 1.96 2.35
N GLY A 65 23.56 3.15 2.65
CA GLY A 65 22.12 3.36 2.79
C GLY A 65 21.53 2.94 4.14
N PHE A 66 22.37 2.59 5.14
CA PHE A 66 21.93 2.22 6.49
C PHE A 66 22.10 3.37 7.51
N GLY A 67 22.32 4.59 7.05
CA GLY A 67 22.59 5.76 7.91
C GLY A 67 21.52 6.00 8.99
N SER A 68 20.25 5.79 8.65
CA SER A 68 19.12 5.91 9.58
C SER A 68 19.25 4.97 10.79
N ILE A 69 19.81 3.78 10.64
CA ILE A 69 19.97 2.83 11.76
C ILE A 69 20.85 3.43 12.88
N LEU A 70 21.77 4.33 12.55
CA LEU A 70 22.64 4.98 13.53
C LEU A 70 21.89 5.83 14.56
N GLY A 71 20.64 6.22 14.28
CA GLY A 71 19.77 6.96 15.20
C GLY A 71 18.83 6.06 16.02
N LEU A 72 19.01 4.73 16.00
CA LEU A 72 18.29 3.81 16.87
C LEU A 72 18.44 4.22 18.34
N ARG A 73 17.32 4.44 19.04
CA ARG A 73 17.28 4.71 20.49
C ARG A 73 16.63 3.59 21.30
N CYS A 74 15.76 2.80 20.68
CA CYS A 74 15.05 1.71 21.35
C CYS A 74 16.02 0.58 21.72
N ARG A 75 16.18 0.30 23.01
CA ARG A 75 17.04 -0.80 23.50
C ARG A 75 16.26 -2.10 23.69
N THR A 76 15.00 -2.00 24.09
CA THR A 76 14.22 -3.15 24.57
C THR A 76 12.99 -3.42 23.72
N LEU A 77 12.87 -4.67 23.29
CA LEU A 77 11.64 -5.16 22.65
C LEU A 77 10.59 -5.52 23.71
N ARG A 78 9.42 -4.87 23.65
CA ARG A 78 8.29 -5.10 24.55
C ARG A 78 7.55 -6.36 24.11
N ARG A 79 7.93 -7.48 24.73
CA ARG A 79 7.49 -8.83 24.33
C ARG A 79 5.97 -9.02 24.39
N SER A 80 5.30 -8.42 25.36
CA SER A 80 3.83 -8.45 25.49
C SER A 80 3.15 -7.77 24.30
N LEU A 81 3.62 -6.59 23.92
CA LEU A 81 3.14 -5.87 22.75
C LEU A 81 3.42 -6.66 21.46
N CYS A 82 4.63 -7.18 21.31
CA CYS A 82 4.99 -7.98 20.13
C CYS A 82 4.10 -9.23 20.00
N LEU A 83 3.78 -9.93 21.10
CA LEU A 83 2.82 -11.04 21.07
C LEU A 83 1.44 -10.58 20.63
N TRP A 84 0.95 -9.48 21.20
CA TRP A 84 -0.35 -8.91 20.87
C TRP A 84 -0.47 -8.54 19.38
N LEU A 85 0.61 -7.96 18.81
CA LEU A 85 0.71 -7.63 17.38
C LEU A 85 0.79 -8.89 16.52
N LEU A 86 1.58 -9.88 16.93
CA LEU A 86 1.71 -11.15 16.20
C LEU A 86 0.40 -11.94 16.17
N GLU A 87 -0.47 -11.82 17.17
CA GLU A 87 -1.83 -12.38 17.14
C GLU A 87 -2.73 -11.70 16.11
N ARG A 88 -2.50 -10.40 15.83
CA ARG A 88 -3.29 -9.55 14.94
C ARG A 88 -2.67 -9.33 13.55
N PHE A 89 -1.50 -9.87 13.30
CA PHE A 89 -0.84 -9.79 12.01
C PHE A 89 -1.50 -10.72 10.98
N ASN A 90 -1.73 -10.28 9.76
CA ASN A 90 -2.18 -11.11 8.66
C ASN A 90 -1.03 -11.26 7.67
N ALA A 91 -0.41 -12.44 7.63
CA ALA A 91 0.73 -12.70 6.76
C ALA A 91 0.34 -12.83 5.27
N VAL A 92 -0.92 -13.15 4.96
CA VAL A 92 -1.40 -13.24 3.57
C VAL A 92 -1.63 -11.86 3.00
N ARG A 93 -2.26 -10.96 3.78
CA ARG A 93 -2.59 -9.60 3.36
C ARG A 93 -1.52 -8.57 3.73
N CYS A 94 -0.45 -9.00 4.41
CA CYS A 94 0.56 -8.14 5.02
C CYS A 94 -0.06 -6.95 5.75
N SER A 95 -0.90 -7.22 6.76
CA SER A 95 -1.66 -6.18 7.47
C SER A 95 -1.73 -6.44 8.97
N LEU A 96 -1.97 -5.41 9.77
CA LEU A 96 -2.25 -5.51 11.21
C LEU A 96 -3.70 -5.14 11.49
N GLU A 97 -4.33 -5.83 12.42
CA GLU A 97 -5.60 -5.40 13.00
C GLU A 97 -5.31 -4.61 14.29
N ILE A 98 -5.51 -3.29 14.27
CA ILE A 98 -5.21 -2.39 15.40
C ILE A 98 -6.41 -1.46 15.61
N CYS A 99 -6.87 -1.33 16.85
CA CYS A 99 -8.01 -0.48 17.21
C CYS A 99 -9.29 -0.77 16.37
N GLY A 100 -9.50 -2.02 15.95
CA GLY A 100 -10.62 -2.43 15.09
C GLY A 100 -10.43 -2.13 13.60
N GLU A 101 -9.34 -1.46 13.22
CA GLU A 101 -9.00 -1.18 11.82
C GLU A 101 -8.01 -2.20 11.25
N LYS A 102 -8.17 -2.49 9.95
CA LYS A 102 -7.22 -3.30 9.19
C LYS A 102 -6.23 -2.38 8.49
N VAL A 103 -5.03 -2.30 9.02
CA VAL A 103 -3.95 -1.43 8.55
C VAL A 103 -2.99 -2.23 7.68
N PRO A 104 -2.94 -2.03 6.36
CA PRO A 104 -1.95 -2.70 5.51
C PRO A 104 -0.54 -2.22 5.85
N LEU A 105 0.47 -3.07 5.64
CA LEU A 105 1.88 -2.76 5.80
C LEU A 105 2.56 -2.83 4.44
N THR A 106 3.36 -1.81 4.14
CA THR A 106 4.01 -1.61 2.85
C THR A 106 5.51 -1.35 3.02
N PRO A 107 6.33 -1.50 1.97
CA PRO A 107 7.74 -1.07 2.01
C PRO A 107 7.91 0.39 2.45
N ARG A 108 6.99 1.27 2.04
CA ARG A 108 7.00 2.69 2.43
C ARG A 108 6.85 2.88 3.94
N ASP A 109 6.05 2.04 4.61
CA ASP A 109 5.96 2.06 6.07
C ASP A 109 7.30 1.70 6.73
N VAL A 110 8.05 0.77 6.13
CA VAL A 110 9.40 0.42 6.61
C VAL A 110 10.34 1.61 6.44
N GLU A 111 10.24 2.37 5.36
CA GLU A 111 11.03 3.57 5.15
C GLU A 111 10.70 4.68 6.15
N LEU A 112 9.42 4.94 6.39
CA LEU A 112 8.98 5.94 7.37
C LEU A 112 9.34 5.53 8.80
N VAL A 113 9.20 4.24 9.15
CA VAL A 113 9.46 3.78 10.52
C VAL A 113 10.95 3.53 10.78
N MET A 114 11.64 2.83 9.88
CA MET A 114 13.01 2.35 10.08
C MET A 114 14.06 3.18 9.32
N GLY A 115 13.65 4.00 8.36
CA GLY A 115 14.55 4.79 7.52
C GLY A 115 15.32 3.98 6.48
N LEU A 116 14.75 2.86 6.03
CA LEU A 116 15.31 1.96 5.01
C LEU A 116 14.59 2.18 3.67
N ALA A 117 15.35 2.31 2.58
CA ALA A 117 14.80 2.61 1.25
C ALA A 117 13.65 1.65 0.85
N ALA A 118 12.51 2.21 0.46
CA ALA A 118 11.34 1.47 -0.04
C ALA A 118 11.30 1.29 -1.57
N SER A 119 12.32 1.81 -2.25
CA SER A 119 12.48 1.79 -3.70
C SER A 119 13.87 1.27 -4.08
N GLY A 120 14.09 1.02 -5.37
CA GLY A 120 15.32 0.44 -5.89
C GLY A 120 15.19 -1.05 -6.21
N GLU A 121 16.34 -1.70 -6.41
CA GLU A 121 16.43 -3.07 -6.90
C GLU A 121 16.07 -4.11 -5.83
N ASP A 122 15.45 -5.22 -6.25
CA ASP A 122 15.13 -6.32 -5.35
C ASP A 122 16.41 -7.03 -4.86
N VAL A 123 16.48 -7.32 -3.56
CA VAL A 123 17.62 -8.04 -2.97
C VAL A 123 17.56 -9.52 -3.37
N VAL A 124 18.45 -9.93 -4.26
CA VAL A 124 18.62 -11.33 -4.67
C VAL A 124 19.68 -12.00 -3.78
N ASN A 125 19.25 -12.91 -2.90
CA ASN A 125 20.14 -13.64 -1.99
C ASN A 125 20.38 -15.09 -2.43
N SER A 126 20.46 -15.32 -3.74
CA SER A 126 20.71 -16.63 -4.35
C SER A 126 21.70 -16.50 -5.50
N GLY A 127 22.57 -17.48 -5.66
CA GLY A 127 23.52 -17.55 -6.76
C GLY A 127 24.36 -18.82 -6.70
N PRO A 128 25.30 -19.02 -7.63
CA PRO A 128 26.21 -20.16 -7.61
C PRO A 128 27.09 -20.14 -6.36
N ASP A 129 27.26 -21.28 -5.70
CA ASP A 129 28.10 -21.39 -4.48
C ASP A 129 29.54 -20.93 -4.74
N GLU A 130 30.07 -21.19 -5.94
CA GLU A 130 31.39 -20.74 -6.42
C GLU A 130 31.59 -19.22 -6.29
N SER A 131 30.54 -18.44 -6.54
CA SER A 131 30.61 -16.96 -6.51
C SER A 131 30.88 -16.38 -5.12
N ILE A 132 30.67 -17.17 -4.06
CA ILE A 132 30.84 -16.74 -2.67
C ILE A 132 31.79 -17.64 -1.88
N LEU A 133 32.57 -18.52 -2.53
CA LEU A 133 33.46 -19.45 -1.83
C LEU A 133 34.49 -18.74 -0.95
N GLU A 134 35.14 -17.70 -1.48
CA GLU A 134 36.12 -16.92 -0.73
C GLU A 134 35.49 -16.24 0.49
N LEU A 135 34.31 -15.64 0.31
CA LEU A 135 33.55 -15.04 1.40
C LEU A 135 33.10 -16.10 2.41
N ARG A 136 32.64 -17.28 1.98
CA ARG A 136 32.27 -18.37 2.87
C ARG A 136 33.44 -18.81 3.73
N LYS A 137 34.63 -18.96 3.15
CA LYS A 137 35.86 -19.27 3.89
C LYS A 137 36.22 -18.14 4.87
N LYS A 138 36.17 -16.89 4.42
CA LYS A 138 36.51 -15.70 5.21
C LYS A 138 35.60 -15.47 6.41
N TYR A 139 34.30 -15.77 6.27
CA TYR A 139 33.30 -15.62 7.32
C TYR A 139 33.02 -16.92 8.09
N GLU A 140 33.86 -17.94 7.92
CA GLU A 140 33.73 -19.26 8.58
C GLU A 140 32.31 -19.84 8.42
N ALA A 141 31.72 -19.64 7.24
CA ALA A 141 30.35 -20.01 6.97
C ALA A 141 30.21 -21.54 6.97
N THR A 142 29.36 -22.06 7.85
CA THR A 142 29.07 -23.48 7.93
C THR A 142 27.65 -23.78 7.44
N ASN A 143 27.27 -25.06 7.38
CA ASN A 143 25.86 -25.47 7.23
C ASN A 143 24.96 -24.92 8.35
N ARG A 144 25.54 -24.48 9.48
CA ARG A 144 24.79 -23.81 10.54
C ARG A 144 24.52 -22.33 10.23
N GLY A 145 25.37 -21.71 9.42
CA GLY A 145 25.36 -20.31 9.08
C GLY A 145 26.63 -19.60 9.53
N ILE A 146 26.60 -18.28 9.51
CA ILE A 146 27.66 -17.38 9.99
C ILE A 146 27.28 -16.94 11.41
N SER A 147 28.15 -17.18 12.38
CA SER A 147 27.87 -16.87 13.79
C SER A 147 27.67 -15.37 14.01
N VAL A 148 26.56 -14.99 14.65
CA VAL A 148 26.33 -13.57 15.01
C VAL A 148 27.39 -13.07 16.02
N ARG A 149 27.95 -13.96 16.86
CA ARG A 149 29.04 -13.59 17.78
C ARG A 149 30.33 -13.27 17.04
N LEU A 150 30.67 -14.06 16.01
CA LEU A 150 31.82 -13.79 15.15
C LEU A 150 31.67 -12.42 14.48
N LEU A 151 30.48 -12.10 13.97
CA LEU A 151 30.21 -10.79 13.37
C LEU A 151 30.35 -9.65 14.39
N GLU A 152 29.88 -9.85 15.63
CA GLU A 152 30.03 -8.89 16.74
C GLU A 152 31.51 -8.63 17.06
N GLU A 153 32.32 -9.68 17.15
CA GLU A 153 33.77 -9.58 17.37
C GLU A 153 34.46 -8.83 16.22
N ARG A 154 34.11 -9.14 14.96
CA ARG A 154 34.68 -8.45 13.78
C ARG A 154 34.38 -6.96 13.75
N LEU A 155 33.24 -6.53 14.30
CA LEU A 155 32.86 -5.12 14.37
C LEU A 155 33.63 -4.33 15.43
N THR A 156 34.42 -4.99 16.29
CA THR A 156 35.33 -4.31 17.23
C THR A 156 36.65 -3.87 16.59
N SER A 157 36.93 -4.34 15.36
CA SER A 157 38.09 -3.90 14.59
C SER A 157 38.01 -2.40 14.28
N PRO A 158 39.14 -1.66 14.29
CA PRO A 158 39.16 -0.25 13.88
C PRO A 158 38.97 -0.06 12.36
N ASP A 159 38.93 -1.14 11.58
CA ASP A 159 38.68 -1.08 10.14
C ASP A 159 37.30 -0.47 9.81
N SER A 160 37.25 0.35 8.77
CA SER A 160 36.02 0.94 8.22
C SER A 160 35.81 0.61 6.74
N GLY A 161 36.67 -0.24 6.16
CA GLY A 161 36.63 -0.67 4.77
C GLY A 161 35.51 -1.66 4.44
N GLU A 162 35.65 -2.38 3.32
CA GLU A 162 34.59 -3.27 2.85
C GLU A 162 34.28 -4.44 3.80
N ASP A 163 35.26 -4.93 4.54
CA ASP A 163 35.07 -6.02 5.49
C ASP A 163 34.25 -5.61 6.71
N PHE A 164 34.47 -4.39 7.20
CA PHE A 164 33.60 -3.77 8.18
C PHE A 164 32.17 -3.64 7.62
N LYS A 165 32.04 -3.07 6.41
CA LYS A 165 30.75 -2.89 5.73
C LYS A 165 29.95 -4.19 5.61
N ARG A 166 30.58 -5.26 5.09
CA ARG A 166 29.98 -6.60 4.97
C ARG A 166 29.60 -7.19 6.34
N SER A 167 30.51 -7.12 7.32
CA SER A 167 30.25 -7.58 8.70
C SER A 167 29.06 -6.85 9.32
N PHE A 168 28.96 -5.54 9.11
CA PHE A 168 27.88 -4.71 9.63
C PHE A 168 26.53 -5.09 9.04
N VAL A 169 26.44 -5.23 7.71
CA VAL A 169 25.20 -5.64 7.04
C VAL A 169 24.75 -7.03 7.51
N LEU A 170 25.66 -8.01 7.56
CA LEU A 170 25.34 -9.35 8.07
C LEU A 170 24.85 -9.30 9.52
N TYR A 171 25.50 -8.52 10.38
CA TYR A 171 25.14 -8.39 11.79
C TYR A 171 23.76 -7.75 11.97
N VAL A 172 23.48 -6.66 11.27
CA VAL A 172 22.18 -5.95 11.29
C VAL A 172 21.05 -6.84 10.77
N LEU A 173 21.28 -7.60 9.69
CA LEU A 173 20.33 -8.58 9.18
C LEU A 173 20.06 -9.70 10.20
N GLY A 174 21.12 -10.20 10.84
CA GLY A 174 21.04 -11.30 11.81
C GLY A 174 20.41 -10.94 13.15
N THR A 175 20.52 -9.68 13.57
CA THR A 175 20.10 -9.23 14.91
C THR A 175 18.82 -8.41 14.90
N LEU A 176 18.50 -7.70 13.81
CA LEU A 176 17.40 -6.74 13.80
C LEU A 176 16.47 -6.88 12.61
N LEU A 177 16.97 -6.77 11.37
CA LEU A 177 16.10 -6.62 10.19
C LEU A 177 15.49 -7.95 9.73
N CYS A 178 16.26 -9.03 9.77
CA CYS A 178 15.81 -10.35 9.33
C CYS A 178 16.24 -11.48 10.29
N PRO A 179 16.13 -11.31 11.62
CA PRO A 179 16.55 -12.33 12.56
C PRO A 179 15.72 -13.59 12.34
N THR A 180 16.35 -14.76 12.47
CA THR A 180 15.65 -16.04 12.40
C THR A 180 15.55 -16.66 13.79
N ALA A 181 15.00 -17.87 13.90
CA ALA A 181 15.08 -18.63 15.16
C ALA A 181 16.52 -19.03 15.54
N ARG A 182 17.47 -18.99 14.59
CA ARG A 182 18.86 -19.42 14.75
C ARG A 182 19.73 -18.29 15.34
N LEU A 183 20.88 -18.68 15.89
CA LEU A 183 21.92 -17.74 16.35
C LEU A 183 22.90 -17.35 15.23
N ASP A 184 22.64 -17.84 14.02
CA ASP A 184 23.50 -17.75 12.85
C ASP A 184 22.76 -17.05 11.71
N VAL A 185 23.51 -16.28 10.93
CA VAL A 185 23.07 -15.61 9.71
C VAL A 185 23.18 -16.57 8.53
N SER A 186 22.23 -16.49 7.59
CA SER A 186 22.28 -17.34 6.40
C SER A 186 23.49 -16.96 5.52
N PRO A 187 24.34 -17.92 5.10
CA PRO A 187 25.43 -17.65 4.16
C PRO A 187 24.95 -17.18 2.79
N SER A 188 23.66 -17.41 2.46
CA SER A 188 23.04 -16.91 1.23
C SER A 188 23.05 -15.38 1.12
N PHE A 189 23.17 -14.66 2.23
CA PHE A 189 23.32 -13.21 2.20
C PHE A 189 24.65 -12.75 1.61
N LEU A 190 25.66 -13.63 1.53
CA LEU A 190 26.93 -13.29 0.89
C LEU A 190 26.77 -13.02 -0.62
N HIS A 191 25.73 -13.53 -1.29
CA HIS A 191 25.56 -13.36 -2.74
C HIS A 191 25.40 -11.88 -3.14
N PHE A 192 24.62 -11.10 -2.39
CA PHE A 192 24.44 -9.67 -2.66
C PHE A 192 25.51 -8.80 -1.97
N LEU A 193 26.44 -9.40 -1.23
CA LEU A 193 27.57 -8.72 -0.57
C LEU A 193 28.88 -8.88 -1.33
N THR A 194 28.85 -9.45 -2.53
CA THR A 194 30.01 -9.56 -3.42
C THR A 194 30.46 -8.16 -3.85
N ASP A 195 29.54 -7.39 -4.44
CA ASP A 195 29.73 -5.98 -4.78
C ASP A 195 29.08 -5.07 -3.73
N MET A 196 29.93 -4.36 -2.97
CA MET A 196 29.45 -3.44 -1.94
C MET A 196 29.03 -2.08 -2.48
N ASN A 197 29.32 -1.78 -3.75
CA ASN A 197 28.97 -0.49 -4.36
C ASN A 197 27.47 -0.36 -4.65
N VAL A 198 26.76 -1.47 -4.85
CA VAL A 198 25.33 -1.47 -5.20
C VAL A 198 24.39 -1.60 -3.99
N ILE A 199 24.93 -1.87 -2.79
CA ILE A 199 24.16 -2.12 -1.56
C ILE A 199 23.15 -1.01 -1.23
N HIS A 200 23.51 0.25 -1.50
CA HIS A 200 22.67 1.42 -1.22
C HIS A 200 21.48 1.56 -2.19
N GLN A 201 21.47 0.82 -3.30
CA GLN A 201 20.45 0.86 -4.34
C GLN A 201 19.34 -0.16 -4.13
N PHE A 202 19.45 -1.02 -3.12
CA PHE A 202 18.48 -2.08 -2.88
C PHE A 202 17.25 -1.60 -2.10
N ASN A 203 16.11 -2.21 -2.42
CA ASN A 203 14.84 -2.05 -1.72
C ASN A 203 14.83 -2.81 -0.38
N TRP A 204 15.54 -2.26 0.60
CA TRP A 204 15.62 -2.83 1.95
C TRP A 204 14.28 -2.88 2.69
N GLY A 205 13.38 -1.93 2.38
CA GLY A 205 12.02 -1.88 2.92
C GLY A 205 11.21 -3.11 2.53
N LYS A 206 11.21 -3.45 1.23
CA LYS A 206 10.56 -4.65 0.71
C LYS A 206 11.22 -5.92 1.25
N PHE A 207 12.55 -5.98 1.24
CA PHE A 207 13.27 -7.16 1.75
C PHE A 207 12.94 -7.45 3.22
N LEU A 208 12.95 -6.43 4.08
CA LEU A 208 12.59 -6.57 5.50
C LEU A 208 11.16 -7.10 5.66
N LEU A 209 10.21 -6.52 4.94
CA LEU A 209 8.79 -6.88 5.05
C LEU A 209 8.51 -8.31 4.56
N ASP A 210 9.08 -8.70 3.41
CA ASP A 210 8.98 -10.06 2.88
C ASP A 210 9.56 -11.09 3.85
N ARG A 211 10.69 -10.75 4.49
CA ARG A 211 11.33 -11.61 5.49
C ARG A 211 10.47 -11.71 6.76
N LEU A 212 9.88 -10.61 7.22
CA LEU A 212 8.95 -10.62 8.35
C LEU A 212 7.74 -11.52 8.07
N VAL A 213 7.06 -11.35 6.92
CA VAL A 213 5.91 -12.16 6.50
C VAL A 213 6.26 -13.64 6.48
N ARG A 214 7.41 -14.00 5.89
CA ARG A 214 7.88 -15.39 5.83
C ARG A 214 8.14 -15.97 7.22
N GLU A 215 8.82 -15.24 8.10
CA GLU A 215 9.18 -15.75 9.44
C GLU A 215 7.96 -15.89 10.36
N VAL A 216 7.01 -14.96 10.30
CA VAL A 216 5.73 -15.05 11.02
C VAL A 216 4.91 -16.24 10.50
N SER A 217 4.87 -16.46 9.19
CA SER A 217 4.19 -17.61 8.58
C SER A 217 4.80 -18.94 9.04
N ARG A 218 6.13 -19.06 9.03
CA ARG A 218 6.84 -20.25 9.54
C ARG A 218 6.56 -20.50 11.02
N PHE A 219 6.51 -19.44 11.83
CA PHE A 219 6.18 -19.56 13.24
C PHE A 219 4.75 -20.08 13.46
N ARG A 220 3.76 -19.51 12.76
CA ARG A 220 2.35 -19.94 12.85
C ARG A 220 2.13 -21.39 12.40
N GLN A 221 2.88 -21.84 11.41
CA GLN A 221 2.88 -23.24 10.95
C GLN A 221 3.59 -24.20 11.91
N GLY A 222 4.15 -23.71 13.02
CA GLY A 222 4.89 -24.54 13.98
C GLY A 222 6.26 -25.02 13.48
N LYS A 223 6.76 -24.47 12.36
CA LYS A 223 8.07 -24.82 11.76
C LYS A 223 9.25 -24.33 12.60
N GLN A 224 9.02 -23.41 13.54
CA GLN A 224 10.04 -22.88 14.45
C GLN A 224 9.46 -22.52 15.81
N ARG A 225 10.31 -22.61 16.85
CA ARG A 225 9.92 -22.28 18.23
C ARG A 225 10.04 -20.78 18.57
N ALA A 226 10.97 -20.09 17.91
CA ALA A 226 11.20 -18.68 18.09
C ALA A 226 10.71 -17.92 16.87
N VAL A 227 10.11 -16.74 17.10
CA VAL A 227 9.62 -15.85 16.04
C VAL A 227 10.81 -15.10 15.44
N GLY A 228 10.99 -15.22 14.13
CA GLY A 228 11.91 -14.41 13.35
C GLY A 228 11.24 -13.15 12.77
N GLY A 229 11.99 -12.37 12.02
CA GLY A 229 11.57 -11.11 11.42
C GLY A 229 11.79 -9.89 12.32
N CYS A 230 11.72 -8.70 11.73
CA CYS A 230 11.93 -7.44 12.46
C CYS A 230 10.71 -7.12 13.35
N LEU A 231 10.70 -7.63 14.57
CA LEU A 231 9.65 -7.29 15.54
C LEU A 231 9.76 -5.85 16.05
N LEU A 232 10.95 -5.24 15.97
CA LEU A 232 11.11 -3.82 16.27
C LEU A 232 10.27 -2.96 15.32
N PHE A 233 10.28 -3.25 14.02
CA PHE A 233 9.43 -2.54 13.05
C PHE A 233 7.96 -2.58 13.47
N LEU A 234 7.43 -3.76 13.83
CA LEU A 234 6.03 -3.88 14.29
C LEU A 234 5.75 -3.06 15.56
N GLN A 235 6.66 -3.08 16.54
CA GLN A 235 6.53 -2.31 17.78
C GLN A 235 6.50 -0.81 17.51
N LEU A 236 7.45 -0.29 16.73
CA LEU A 236 7.53 1.13 16.42
C LEU A 236 6.35 1.57 15.54
N PHE A 237 5.98 0.76 14.55
CA PHE A 237 4.81 1.02 13.71
C PHE A 237 3.55 1.18 14.56
N TYR A 238 3.35 0.32 15.57
CA TYR A 238 2.20 0.43 16.47
C TYR A 238 2.22 1.71 17.31
N TYR A 239 3.37 2.10 17.85
CA TYR A 239 3.48 3.34 18.63
C TYR A 239 3.19 4.60 17.81
N GLU A 240 3.53 4.57 16.53
CA GLU A 240 3.19 5.64 15.59
C GLU A 240 1.73 5.57 15.14
N SER A 241 1.19 4.36 14.97
CA SER A 241 -0.16 4.15 14.44
C SER A 241 -1.28 4.40 15.44
N VAL A 242 -0.99 4.49 16.73
CA VAL A 242 -2.02 4.59 17.77
C VAL A 242 -1.77 5.80 18.67
N ALA A 243 -2.73 6.72 18.75
CA ALA A 243 -2.72 7.81 19.71
C ALA A 243 -3.34 7.38 21.06
N VAL A 244 -2.68 7.72 22.17
CA VAL A 244 -3.13 7.40 23.56
C VAL A 244 -3.41 8.64 24.41
N ARG A 245 -3.36 9.84 23.84
CA ARG A 245 -3.73 11.10 24.52
C ARG A 245 -4.78 11.83 23.70
N ALA A 246 -5.80 12.38 24.38
CA ALA A 246 -6.88 13.18 23.78
C ALA A 246 -6.40 14.53 23.22
N VAL A 247 -5.20 14.99 23.62
CA VAL A 247 -4.53 16.18 23.12
C VAL A 247 -3.16 15.77 22.59
N TYR A 248 -3.14 15.15 21.41
CA TYR A 248 -1.92 15.11 20.62
C TYR A 248 -1.97 16.34 19.71
N GLU A 249 -1.32 17.43 20.13
CA GLU A 249 -0.95 18.46 19.17
C GLU A 249 -0.21 17.77 18.03
N LEU A 250 -0.60 18.06 16.79
CA LEU A 250 -0.01 17.52 15.56
C LEU A 250 1.42 18.07 15.39
N ALA A 251 2.29 17.77 16.35
CA ALA A 251 3.71 18.00 16.23
C ALA A 251 4.19 17.27 14.96
N PRO A 252 5.04 17.89 14.14
CA PRO A 252 5.56 17.25 12.93
C PRO A 252 6.17 15.90 13.29
N VAL A 253 5.71 14.83 12.64
CA VAL A 253 6.31 13.50 12.82
C VAL A 253 7.74 13.57 12.31
N ALA A 254 8.72 13.40 13.21
CA ALA A 254 10.12 13.30 12.84
C ALA A 254 10.35 11.93 12.21
N PHE A 255 10.64 11.91 10.90
CA PHE A 255 11.00 10.69 10.19
C PHE A 255 12.53 10.51 10.13
N PRO A 256 13.03 9.27 10.18
CA PRO A 256 12.30 8.05 10.50
C PRO A 256 11.87 7.97 11.97
N CYS A 257 10.73 7.31 12.23
CA CYS A 257 10.15 7.18 13.56
C CYS A 257 11.09 6.48 14.56
N LEU A 258 12.05 5.70 14.08
CA LEU A 258 13.14 5.09 14.85
C LEU A 258 13.83 6.05 15.82
N PHE A 259 13.87 7.35 15.49
CA PHE A 259 14.51 8.40 16.30
C PHE A 259 13.66 8.85 17.51
N SER A 260 12.37 8.57 17.47
CA SER A 260 11.41 9.08 18.46
C SER A 260 11.28 8.19 19.69
N TRP A 261 11.73 6.93 19.62
CA TRP A 261 11.41 5.92 20.64
C TRP A 261 12.66 5.44 21.39
N GLY A 262 12.97 6.13 22.50
CA GLY A 262 13.88 5.66 23.54
C GLY A 262 13.16 4.97 24.69
N GLU A 263 13.89 4.53 25.71
CA GLU A 263 13.29 3.83 26.86
C GLU A 263 12.35 4.70 27.69
N GLU A 264 12.61 6.01 27.77
CA GLU A 264 11.76 6.96 28.50
C GLU A 264 10.41 7.13 27.80
N GLU A 265 10.42 7.40 26.48
CA GLU A 265 9.22 7.57 25.67
C GLU A 265 8.38 6.28 25.64
N ILE A 266 9.03 5.12 25.51
CA ILE A 266 8.36 3.82 25.55
C ILE A 266 7.74 3.54 26.92
N THR A 267 8.42 3.89 28.02
CA THR A 267 7.91 3.66 29.37
C THR A 267 6.69 4.54 29.67
N GLU A 268 6.74 5.81 29.30
CA GLU A 268 5.59 6.72 29.40
C GLU A 268 4.43 6.22 28.52
N ARG A 269 4.72 5.76 27.31
CA ARG A 269 3.72 5.17 26.41
C ARG A 269 3.02 3.96 27.04
N GLU A 270 3.76 3.03 27.63
CA GLU A 270 3.18 1.85 28.28
C GLU A 270 2.31 2.21 29.49
N LYS A 271 2.65 3.27 30.22
CA LYS A 271 1.84 3.76 31.34
C LYS A 271 0.47 4.23 30.85
N LEU A 272 0.45 5.07 29.82
CA LEU A 272 -0.78 5.58 29.22
C LEU A 272 -1.64 4.45 28.62
N GLU A 273 -1.02 3.44 28.01
CA GLU A 273 -1.76 2.29 27.50
C GLU A 273 -2.42 1.47 28.60
N LYS A 274 -1.78 1.32 29.76
CA LYS A 274 -2.39 0.64 30.91
C LYS A 274 -3.59 1.42 31.44
N GLU A 275 -3.49 2.75 31.50
CA GLU A 275 -4.60 3.63 31.92
C GLU A 275 -5.81 3.51 30.96
N MET A 276 -5.56 3.29 29.67
CA MET A 276 -6.58 3.08 28.63
C MET A 276 -7.13 1.64 28.56
N GLY A 277 -6.73 0.74 29.46
CA GLY A 277 -7.19 -0.66 29.47
C GLY A 277 -6.37 -1.63 28.62
N GLY A 278 -5.19 -1.23 28.16
CA GLY A 278 -4.22 -2.04 27.43
C GLY A 278 -4.12 -1.73 25.94
N TYR A 279 -3.39 -2.58 25.22
CA TYR A 279 -3.11 -2.40 23.79
C TYR A 279 -4.39 -2.38 22.93
N GLY A 280 -4.45 -1.46 21.96
CA GLY A 280 -5.56 -1.35 21.01
C GLY A 280 -6.78 -0.54 21.49
N ASN A 281 -6.73 0.08 22.68
CA ASN A 281 -7.78 0.96 23.18
C ASN A 281 -7.56 2.46 22.85
N GLY A 282 -6.53 2.77 22.07
CA GLY A 282 -6.28 4.14 21.58
C GLY A 282 -7.01 4.45 20.27
N GLU A 283 -6.78 5.64 19.72
CA GLU A 283 -7.27 6.04 18.40
C GLU A 283 -6.26 5.64 17.31
N CYS A 284 -6.72 4.99 16.24
CA CYS A 284 -5.87 4.70 15.09
C CYS A 284 -5.60 6.00 14.32
N VAL A 285 -4.33 6.39 14.19
CA VAL A 285 -3.89 7.63 13.52
C VAL A 285 -2.86 7.36 12.41
N CYS A 286 -2.77 6.11 11.92
CA CYS A 286 -1.75 5.72 10.96
C CYS A 286 -1.87 6.52 9.65
N LYS A 287 -3.10 6.72 9.14
CA LYS A 287 -3.34 7.44 7.87
C LYS A 287 -2.95 8.91 7.96
N GLU A 288 -3.23 9.56 9.09
CA GLU A 288 -2.82 10.94 9.37
C GLU A 288 -1.30 11.10 9.43
N ARG A 289 -0.56 10.01 9.70
CA ARG A 289 0.90 9.98 9.70
C ARG A 289 1.50 9.43 8.41
N GLY A 290 0.69 9.22 7.37
CA GLY A 290 1.12 8.62 6.11
C GLY A 290 1.52 7.14 6.21
N LEU A 291 1.14 6.47 7.31
CA LEU A 291 1.39 5.05 7.56
C LEU A 291 0.16 4.20 7.19
N GLY A 292 0.42 3.02 6.66
CA GLY A 292 -0.60 2.02 6.34
C GLY A 292 -1.51 2.41 5.18
N MET A 293 -0.95 3.10 4.18
CA MET A 293 -1.68 3.61 3.01
C MET A 293 -1.95 2.53 1.94
N GLY A 294 -1.41 1.32 2.09
CA GLY A 294 -1.53 0.23 1.10
C GLY A 294 -0.68 0.46 -0.16
N PRO A 295 -0.61 -0.52 -1.08
CA PRO A 295 0.13 -0.36 -2.33
C PRO A 295 -0.58 0.66 -3.23
N MET A 296 -0.10 1.90 -3.24
CA MET A 296 -0.37 2.84 -4.33
C MET A 296 0.35 2.32 -5.59
N GLY A 297 -0.40 2.02 -6.65
CA GLY A 297 0.15 1.68 -7.95
C GLY A 297 0.82 2.89 -8.60
N TYR A 298 2.12 3.03 -8.43
CA TYR A 298 2.94 3.89 -9.29
C TYR A 298 2.98 3.25 -10.68
N ARG A 299 2.15 3.73 -11.62
CA ARG A 299 2.41 3.53 -13.05
C ARG A 299 3.35 4.66 -13.47
N ALA A 300 4.61 4.32 -13.72
CA ALA A 300 5.57 5.24 -14.31
C ALA A 300 5.03 5.74 -15.65
N GLN A 301 4.92 7.06 -15.78
CA GLN A 301 4.86 7.74 -17.07
C GLN A 301 6.17 7.47 -17.79
N ILE A 302 6.10 6.90 -18.99
CA ILE A 302 7.16 7.03 -19.99
C ILE A 302 6.57 7.92 -21.07
N ASP A 303 7.03 9.17 -21.10
CA ASP A 303 6.92 10.04 -22.26
C ASP A 303 7.81 9.53 -23.39
N GLY A 304 7.32 9.65 -24.62
CA GLY A 304 8.05 9.31 -25.83
C GLY A 304 7.17 9.40 -27.08
N ASP A 305 6.72 10.60 -27.41
CA ASP A 305 6.13 10.95 -28.70
C ASP A 305 7.17 10.82 -29.84
N VAL A 306 6.90 10.00 -30.86
CA VAL A 306 7.38 10.22 -32.24
C VAL A 306 6.36 9.65 -33.23
N LEU A 307 5.62 10.56 -33.85
CA LEU A 307 4.96 10.39 -35.15
C LEU A 307 6.00 10.17 -36.26
N LYS A 308 5.87 9.12 -37.10
CA LYS A 308 6.33 9.13 -38.51
C LYS A 308 5.71 8.00 -39.37
N THR A 309 4.85 8.46 -40.27
CA THR A 309 4.48 8.05 -41.65
C THR A 309 5.18 6.90 -42.41
N MET A 310 4.35 6.28 -43.29
CA MET A 310 4.59 5.61 -44.60
C MET A 310 4.84 4.08 -44.63
N GLY A 311 3.96 3.36 -45.36
CA GLY A 311 4.17 1.98 -45.88
C GLY A 311 4.88 1.98 -47.26
N PRO A 312 4.69 1.03 -48.19
CA PRO A 312 4.21 -0.38 -48.15
C PRO A 312 5.21 -1.37 -48.83
N ASN A 313 4.75 -2.60 -49.16
CA ASN A 313 5.36 -3.69 -49.98
C ASN A 313 6.10 -4.78 -49.19
N ASP A 314 6.15 -6.06 -49.56
CA ASP A 314 5.42 -7.01 -50.41
C ASP A 314 6.17 -8.37 -50.19
N GLU A 315 5.66 -9.48 -50.73
CA GLU A 315 6.23 -10.85 -50.77
C GLU A 315 5.98 -11.69 -49.50
N GLY A 316 5.40 -12.90 -49.52
CA GLY A 316 5.01 -13.80 -50.61
C GLY A 316 5.22 -15.26 -50.17
N MET A 317 4.22 -16.13 -50.45
CA MET A 317 4.25 -17.62 -50.44
C MET A 317 4.55 -18.34 -49.11
N ASP A 318 3.99 -19.50 -48.73
CA ASP A 318 3.33 -20.66 -49.36
C ASP A 318 2.85 -21.54 -48.17
N ASP A 319 2.00 -22.56 -48.20
CA ASP A 319 1.04 -23.17 -49.12
C ASP A 319 0.46 -24.40 -48.36
N GLN A 320 -0.54 -25.06 -48.95
CA GLN A 320 -1.09 -26.41 -48.65
C GLN A 320 -2.26 -26.52 -47.66
N VAL A 321 -3.53 -26.67 -48.11
CA VAL A 321 -4.21 -27.66 -48.99
C VAL A 321 -4.94 -28.72 -48.15
N ASN A 322 -6.27 -28.73 -48.23
CA ASN A 322 -7.06 -29.90 -48.67
C ASN A 322 -8.55 -29.53 -48.80
N GLU A 323 -9.04 -29.58 -50.03
CA GLU A 323 -10.45 -29.75 -50.38
C GLU A 323 -10.82 -31.24 -50.31
N GLU A 324 -12.06 -31.55 -49.95
CA GLU A 324 -12.80 -32.64 -50.59
C GLU A 324 -14.29 -32.28 -50.71
N ILE A 325 -14.80 -32.43 -51.93
CA ILE A 325 -16.12 -32.03 -52.45
C ILE A 325 -17.08 -33.21 -52.35
N LEU A 326 -18.39 -32.97 -52.14
CA LEU A 326 -19.47 -33.71 -52.82
C LEU A 326 -20.83 -33.01 -52.66
N ALA A 327 -21.48 -32.79 -53.81
CA ALA A 327 -22.73 -32.07 -54.01
C ALA A 327 -23.99 -32.91 -53.72
N VAL A 328 -25.08 -32.26 -53.30
CA VAL A 328 -26.47 -32.70 -53.55
C VAL A 328 -27.38 -31.47 -53.71
N GLU A 329 -28.09 -31.39 -54.83
CA GLU A 329 -29.11 -30.39 -55.15
C GLU A 329 -30.46 -30.65 -54.41
N GLY A 330 -31.17 -29.55 -54.10
CA GLY A 330 -32.62 -29.48 -54.22
C GLY A 330 -33.48 -29.72 -52.97
N LYS A 331 -33.91 -28.63 -52.31
CA LYS A 331 -35.30 -28.35 -51.86
C LYS A 331 -35.38 -27.03 -51.06
N THR A 332 -36.15 -26.07 -51.56
CA THR A 332 -36.72 -24.95 -50.78
C THR A 332 -38.00 -25.41 -50.04
N PRO A 333 -38.55 -24.65 -49.07
CA PRO A 333 -37.96 -23.70 -48.13
C PRO A 333 -38.34 -24.06 -46.66
N ILE A 334 -37.50 -23.75 -45.68
CA ILE A 334 -37.92 -23.70 -44.27
C ILE A 334 -37.36 -22.42 -43.67
N ASP A 335 -38.27 -21.58 -43.18
CA ASP A 335 -37.99 -20.38 -42.40
C ASP A 335 -37.02 -20.67 -41.26
N VAL A 336 -35.87 -20.00 -41.27
CA VAL A 336 -35.05 -19.81 -40.07
C VAL A 336 -35.01 -18.30 -39.82
N PRO A 337 -35.64 -17.81 -38.74
CA PRO A 337 -35.59 -16.40 -38.40
C PRO A 337 -34.14 -16.05 -38.06
N THR A 338 -33.61 -15.03 -38.72
CA THR A 338 -32.36 -14.39 -38.32
C THR A 338 -32.60 -13.78 -36.94
N TYR A 339 -32.24 -14.49 -35.87
CA TYR A 339 -32.25 -13.95 -34.52
C TYR A 339 -31.15 -12.89 -34.44
N SER A 340 -31.51 -11.65 -34.74
CA SER A 340 -30.78 -10.48 -34.27
C SER A 340 -30.96 -10.45 -32.75
N ASN A 341 -29.93 -10.81 -32.00
CA ASN A 341 -29.88 -10.71 -30.54
C ASN A 341 -29.63 -9.26 -30.11
N GLN A 342 -30.38 -8.31 -30.67
CA GLN A 342 -30.38 -6.92 -30.24
C GLN A 342 -31.27 -6.80 -29.01
N ALA A 343 -30.65 -6.46 -27.88
CA ALA A 343 -31.37 -6.17 -26.65
C ALA A 343 -31.47 -4.65 -26.45
N PRO A 344 -32.61 -4.11 -25.99
CA PRO A 344 -32.70 -2.71 -25.60
C PRO A 344 -31.82 -2.43 -24.39
N CYS A 345 -31.27 -1.22 -24.31
CA CYS A 345 -30.48 -0.77 -23.17
C CYS A 345 -31.26 -0.93 -21.85
N GLY A 346 -30.57 -1.36 -20.79
CA GLY A 346 -31.15 -1.48 -19.44
C GLY A 346 -31.75 -0.17 -18.89
N ASN A 347 -31.36 0.98 -19.46
CA ASN A 347 -31.86 2.31 -19.09
C ASN A 347 -33.04 2.78 -19.95
N THR A 348 -33.77 1.86 -20.61
CA THR A 348 -34.96 2.22 -21.43
C THR A 348 -36.03 2.95 -20.63
N SER A 349 -36.20 2.60 -19.34
CA SER A 349 -37.10 3.29 -18.41
C SER A 349 -36.72 4.75 -18.13
N TYR A 350 -35.47 5.13 -18.41
CA TYR A 350 -34.93 6.48 -18.25
C TYR A 350 -34.78 7.23 -19.59
N GLY A 351 -35.29 6.66 -20.69
CA GLY A 351 -35.35 7.32 -22.00
C GLY A 351 -34.30 6.88 -23.01
N CYS A 352 -33.47 5.87 -22.71
CA CYS A 352 -32.54 5.33 -23.71
C CYS A 352 -33.27 4.49 -24.76
N LEU A 353 -33.19 4.89 -26.04
CA LEU A 353 -33.82 4.18 -27.17
C LEU A 353 -32.83 3.27 -27.93
N VAL A 354 -31.60 3.12 -27.43
CA VAL A 354 -30.56 2.38 -28.15
C VAL A 354 -30.73 0.87 -27.93
N THR A 355 -30.80 0.13 -29.04
CA THR A 355 -30.79 -1.34 -29.10
C THR A 355 -29.45 -1.81 -29.65
N MET A 356 -28.77 -2.72 -28.95
CA MET A 356 -27.43 -3.17 -29.33
C MET A 356 -27.23 -4.67 -29.13
N ASP A 357 -26.25 -5.21 -29.85
CA ASP A 357 -25.78 -6.57 -29.68
C ASP A 357 -25.09 -6.74 -28.31
N CYS A 358 -25.15 -7.94 -27.74
CA CYS A 358 -24.70 -8.25 -26.39
C CYS A 358 -23.20 -7.95 -26.10
N VAL A 359 -22.36 -7.80 -27.13
CA VAL A 359 -20.94 -7.41 -26.99
C VAL A 359 -20.79 -5.91 -26.70
N ASN A 360 -21.56 -5.05 -27.37
CA ASN A 360 -21.51 -3.58 -27.21
C ASN A 360 -22.39 -3.07 -26.05
N SER A 361 -23.21 -3.95 -25.46
CA SER A 361 -24.11 -3.62 -24.36
C SER A 361 -23.37 -3.12 -23.10
N LYS A 362 -22.18 -3.65 -22.81
CA LYS A 362 -21.36 -3.22 -21.66
C LYS A 362 -20.73 -1.84 -21.88
N ASP A 363 -20.17 -1.61 -23.07
CA ASP A 363 -19.56 -0.33 -23.42
C ASP A 363 -20.61 0.79 -23.40
N HIS A 364 -21.80 0.54 -23.95
CA HIS A 364 -22.86 1.54 -23.87
C HIS A 364 -23.40 1.74 -22.45
N ALA A 365 -23.50 0.70 -21.62
CA ALA A 365 -23.99 0.85 -20.24
C ALA A 365 -23.08 1.77 -19.40
N GLU A 366 -21.76 1.69 -19.60
CA GLU A 366 -20.77 2.55 -18.93
C GLU A 366 -20.85 4.02 -19.40
N PHE A 367 -21.24 4.23 -20.66
CA PHE A 367 -21.30 5.54 -21.31
C PHE A 367 -22.73 6.04 -21.61
N CYS A 368 -23.75 5.45 -20.98
CA CYS A 368 -25.14 5.80 -21.28
C CYS A 368 -25.49 7.19 -20.73
N ALA A 369 -25.88 8.12 -21.60
CA ALA A 369 -26.30 9.48 -21.20
C ALA A 369 -27.58 9.49 -20.32
N TYR A 370 -28.30 8.36 -20.27
CA TYR A 370 -29.50 8.15 -19.47
C TYR A 370 -29.25 7.23 -18.26
N ALA A 371 -27.99 7.00 -17.90
CA ALA A 371 -27.66 6.21 -16.72
C ALA A 371 -28.28 6.84 -15.45
N PRO A 372 -28.91 6.04 -14.57
CA PRO A 372 -29.43 6.57 -13.33
C PRO A 372 -28.29 6.97 -12.39
N CYS A 373 -28.56 7.97 -11.56
CA CYS A 373 -27.67 8.50 -10.54
C CYS A 373 -28.08 8.01 -9.14
N ILE A 374 -27.08 7.67 -8.31
CA ILE A 374 -27.30 7.17 -6.95
C ILE A 374 -27.21 8.32 -5.94
N CYS A 375 -28.07 8.32 -4.92
CA CYS A 375 -28.00 9.28 -3.83
C CYS A 375 -26.63 9.24 -3.09
N PRO A 376 -25.95 10.39 -2.89
CA PRO A 376 -24.66 10.43 -2.21
C PRO A 376 -24.77 10.12 -0.69
N ILE A 377 -25.96 10.21 -0.11
CA ILE A 377 -26.18 9.98 1.33
C ILE A 377 -26.06 8.48 1.66
N LYS A 378 -25.22 8.15 2.66
CA LYS A 378 -24.86 6.75 2.99
C LYS A 378 -26.03 5.83 3.32
N THR A 379 -27.07 6.39 3.92
CA THR A 379 -28.25 5.67 4.42
C THR A 379 -29.45 5.77 3.47
N CYS A 380 -29.26 6.23 2.23
CA CYS A 380 -30.32 6.38 1.24
C CYS A 380 -30.01 5.55 0.00
N ASP A 381 -30.96 4.68 -0.36
CA ASP A 381 -30.85 3.77 -1.51
C ASP A 381 -31.60 4.30 -2.76
N PHE A 382 -31.85 5.61 -2.83
CA PHE A 382 -32.54 6.23 -3.97
C PHE A 382 -31.67 6.24 -5.23
N ILE A 383 -32.24 5.80 -6.35
CA ILE A 383 -31.58 5.68 -7.66
C ILE A 383 -32.58 6.11 -8.74
N ASP A 384 -32.27 7.18 -9.47
CA ASP A 384 -33.08 7.69 -10.59
C ASP A 384 -32.23 8.64 -11.46
N SER A 385 -32.80 9.19 -12.54
CA SER A 385 -32.20 10.27 -13.34
C SER A 385 -31.66 11.43 -12.48
N SER A 386 -30.65 12.14 -12.98
CA SER A 386 -30.03 13.27 -12.26
C SER A 386 -31.04 14.35 -11.85
N ILE A 387 -32.08 14.57 -12.66
CA ILE A 387 -33.17 15.52 -12.38
C ILE A 387 -34.02 15.03 -11.20
N GLN A 388 -34.46 13.76 -11.23
CA GLN A 388 -35.26 13.20 -10.13
C GLN A 388 -34.43 13.09 -8.84
N LEU A 389 -33.13 12.79 -8.95
CA LEU A 389 -32.22 12.81 -7.82
C LEU A 389 -32.11 14.21 -7.19
N SER A 390 -32.09 15.27 -7.99
CA SER A 390 -32.10 16.64 -7.49
C SER A 390 -33.37 16.97 -6.69
N HIS A 391 -34.53 16.60 -7.23
CA HIS A 391 -35.81 16.76 -6.54
C HIS A 391 -35.87 15.95 -5.23
N HIS A 392 -35.48 14.67 -5.29
CA HIS A 392 -35.38 13.79 -4.12
C HIS A 392 -34.47 14.40 -3.04
N PHE A 393 -33.29 14.91 -3.42
CA PHE A 393 -32.38 15.53 -2.48
C PHE A 393 -33.00 16.75 -1.81
N SER A 394 -33.68 17.60 -2.58
CA SER A 394 -34.38 18.78 -2.06
C SER A 394 -35.58 18.44 -1.16
N SER A 395 -36.26 17.31 -1.34
CA SER A 395 -37.42 16.92 -0.51
C SER A 395 -37.04 16.07 0.71
N CYS A 396 -36.05 15.18 0.56
CA CYS A 396 -35.72 14.16 1.56
C CYS A 396 -34.39 14.41 2.30
N HIS A 397 -33.51 15.25 1.75
CA HIS A 397 -32.17 15.52 2.28
C HIS A 397 -31.85 17.02 2.30
N TRP A 398 -32.87 17.86 2.48
CA TRP A 398 -32.77 19.32 2.39
C TRP A 398 -31.73 19.95 3.35
N ASP A 399 -31.44 19.28 4.47
CA ASP A 399 -30.50 19.70 5.51
C ASP A 399 -29.10 19.07 5.38
N SER A 400 -28.93 18.12 4.46
CA SER A 400 -27.74 17.27 4.35
C SER A 400 -26.71 17.81 3.34
N GLY A 401 -26.99 18.96 2.71
CA GLY A 401 -26.10 19.62 1.74
C GLY A 401 -26.03 21.14 1.95
N ARG A 402 -25.37 21.81 1.01
CA ARG A 402 -25.32 23.28 0.93
C ARG A 402 -25.84 23.73 -0.44
N ARG A 403 -26.67 24.76 -0.43
CA ARG A 403 -27.07 25.43 -1.65
C ARG A 403 -26.02 26.47 -2.04
N PHE A 404 -25.81 26.64 -3.34
CA PHE A 404 -24.86 27.60 -3.88
C PHE A 404 -25.38 28.20 -5.18
N GLN A 405 -24.83 29.35 -5.56
CA GLN A 405 -25.09 30.02 -6.82
C GLN A 405 -23.85 29.92 -7.71
N TYR A 406 -24.05 29.74 -9.01
CA TYR A 406 -22.94 29.72 -9.95
C TYR A 406 -22.21 31.06 -9.96
N ASN A 407 -20.92 31.03 -10.28
CA ASN A 407 -20.06 32.22 -10.41
C ASN A 407 -19.91 33.03 -9.11
N SER A 408 -20.36 32.49 -7.97
CA SER A 408 -20.25 33.11 -6.65
C SER A 408 -19.39 32.23 -5.73
N PRO A 409 -18.32 32.77 -5.12
CA PRO A 409 -17.56 32.05 -4.11
C PRO A 409 -18.42 31.67 -2.91
N LEU A 410 -18.31 30.41 -2.50
CA LEU A 410 -18.94 29.84 -1.31
C LEU A 410 -17.86 29.36 -0.34
N ARG A 411 -17.84 29.94 0.87
CA ARG A 411 -16.98 29.48 1.96
C ARG A 411 -17.54 28.18 2.54
N VAL A 412 -16.74 27.12 2.53
CA VAL A 412 -17.13 25.81 3.07
C VAL A 412 -16.08 25.27 4.03
N SER A 413 -16.48 24.31 4.86
CA SER A 413 -15.57 23.65 5.78
C SER A 413 -15.81 22.14 5.83
N LEU A 414 -14.74 21.35 5.77
CA LEU A 414 -14.80 19.90 5.95
C LEU A 414 -14.06 19.46 7.22
N GLY A 415 -14.76 18.74 8.09
CA GLY A 415 -14.26 18.22 9.36
C GLY A 415 -13.89 16.74 9.30
N LYS A 416 -13.16 16.22 10.29
CA LYS A 416 -12.73 14.79 10.31
C LYS A 416 -13.87 13.79 10.10
N LYS A 417 -15.03 14.01 10.73
CA LYS A 417 -16.20 13.11 10.69
C LYS A 417 -17.06 13.27 9.43
N GLU A 418 -16.87 14.35 8.68
CA GLU A 418 -17.66 14.72 7.50
C GLU A 418 -16.70 14.95 6.33
N PRO A 419 -16.18 13.87 5.70
CA PRO A 419 -15.21 13.97 4.62
C PRO A 419 -15.84 14.36 3.27
N LEU A 420 -17.17 14.50 3.22
CA LEU A 420 -17.93 14.77 2.00
C LEU A 420 -18.96 15.85 2.30
N LEU A 421 -19.16 16.76 1.35
CA LEU A 421 -20.24 17.74 1.36
C LEU A 421 -20.92 17.76 0.00
N VAL A 422 -22.25 17.64 0.01
CA VAL A 422 -23.06 17.77 -1.20
C VAL A 422 -23.40 19.24 -1.41
N LEU A 423 -23.16 19.74 -2.62
CA LEU A 423 -23.51 21.08 -3.07
C LEU A 423 -24.64 20.99 -4.09
N GLN A 424 -25.69 21.79 -3.94
CA GLN A 424 -26.81 21.87 -4.89
C GLN A 424 -26.91 23.28 -5.47
N ALA A 425 -26.85 23.42 -6.79
CA ALA A 425 -27.03 24.68 -7.46
C ALA A 425 -28.49 25.17 -7.30
N GLU A 426 -28.69 26.46 -7.07
CA GLU A 426 -30.03 27.04 -6.88
C GLU A 426 -30.79 27.22 -8.20
N GLU A 427 -30.06 27.38 -9.30
CA GLU A 427 -30.58 27.75 -10.61
C GLU A 427 -31.18 26.56 -11.37
N ASP A 428 -30.45 25.45 -11.44
CA ASP A 428 -30.82 24.26 -12.21
C ASP A 428 -30.93 22.99 -11.34
N GLY A 429 -30.64 23.10 -10.04
CA GLY A 429 -30.70 21.99 -9.09
C GLY A 429 -29.54 21.00 -9.23
N MET A 430 -28.51 21.27 -10.01
CA MET A 430 -27.41 20.33 -10.23
C MET A 430 -26.64 20.01 -8.94
N LEU A 431 -26.28 18.74 -8.78
CA LEU A 431 -25.57 18.25 -7.59
C LEU A 431 -24.08 18.06 -7.86
N PHE A 432 -23.27 18.57 -6.92
CA PHE A 432 -21.83 18.39 -6.87
C PHE A 432 -21.42 17.78 -5.55
N LEU A 433 -20.32 17.03 -5.58
CA LEU A 433 -19.72 16.42 -4.41
C LEU A 433 -18.34 17.03 -4.18
N LEU A 434 -18.22 17.74 -3.08
CA LEU A 434 -16.94 18.19 -2.56
C LEU A 434 -16.41 17.09 -1.63
N SER A 435 -15.26 16.52 -1.98
CA SER A 435 -14.65 15.44 -1.21
C SER A 435 -13.32 15.86 -0.62
N ARG A 436 -13.05 15.35 0.59
CA ARG A 436 -11.75 15.41 1.24
C ARG A 436 -11.26 14.02 1.56
N GLU A 437 -10.10 13.69 1.02
CA GLU A 437 -9.34 12.50 1.35
C GLU A 437 -8.02 12.86 2.01
N THR A 438 -7.51 11.96 2.85
CA THR A 438 -6.24 12.15 3.55
C THR A 438 -5.13 11.49 2.75
N GLU A 439 -4.08 12.25 2.44
CA GLU A 439 -2.88 11.82 1.72
C GLU A 439 -1.64 11.88 2.61
N SER A 440 -0.52 11.32 2.14
CA SER A 440 0.73 11.22 2.92
C SER A 440 1.30 12.56 3.42
N ILE A 441 1.01 13.67 2.74
CA ILE A 441 1.55 15.00 3.06
C ILE A 441 0.47 16.07 3.27
N GLY A 442 -0.81 15.70 3.23
CA GLY A 442 -1.90 16.66 3.33
C GLY A 442 -3.27 16.07 3.00
N TYR A 443 -4.17 16.92 2.54
CA TYR A 443 -5.53 16.57 2.19
C TYR A 443 -5.74 16.77 0.70
N ARG A 444 -6.29 15.75 0.06
CA ARG A 444 -6.74 15.81 -1.32
C ARG A 444 -8.16 16.35 -1.34
N VAL A 445 -8.36 17.48 -1.98
CA VAL A 445 -9.67 18.11 -2.12
C VAL A 445 -10.02 18.25 -3.60
N MET A 446 -11.23 17.85 -3.96
CA MET A 446 -11.72 17.89 -5.34
C MET A 446 -13.24 18.07 -5.36
N ILE A 447 -13.75 18.52 -6.50
CA ILE A 447 -15.18 18.63 -6.76
C ILE A 447 -15.54 17.77 -7.97
N THR A 448 -16.52 16.91 -7.79
CA THR A 448 -17.12 16.13 -8.87
C THR A 448 -18.59 16.48 -9.02
N SER A 449 -19.17 16.17 -10.17
CA SER A 449 -20.59 16.38 -10.47
C SER A 449 -21.33 15.05 -10.52
N ILE A 450 -22.52 15.00 -9.93
CA ILE A 450 -23.33 13.77 -9.84
C ILE A 450 -24.23 13.69 -11.07
N ARG A 451 -23.74 13.04 -12.13
CA ARG A 451 -24.42 12.92 -13.42
C ARG A 451 -23.81 11.82 -14.30
N PRO A 452 -24.49 11.41 -15.38
CA PRO A 452 -23.95 10.43 -16.32
C PRO A 452 -22.63 10.89 -16.95
N SER A 453 -21.68 9.96 -17.07
CA SER A 453 -20.30 10.22 -17.48
C SER A 453 -20.16 10.86 -18.87
N THR A 454 -21.13 10.63 -19.77
CA THR A 454 -21.13 11.12 -21.17
C THR A 454 -21.82 12.45 -21.39
N THR A 455 -22.27 13.13 -20.34
CA THR A 455 -22.84 14.47 -20.49
C THR A 455 -21.77 15.48 -20.95
N THR A 456 -22.03 16.17 -22.06
CA THR A 456 -21.11 17.12 -22.72
C THR A 456 -21.05 18.50 -22.05
N THR A 457 -21.90 18.76 -21.07
CA THR A 457 -21.81 19.99 -20.27
C THR A 457 -20.58 19.93 -19.38
N HIS A 458 -19.82 21.01 -19.31
CA HIS A 458 -18.61 21.07 -18.49
C HIS A 458 -18.77 22.17 -17.46
N TYR A 459 -18.59 21.84 -16.19
CA TYR A 459 -18.52 22.81 -15.12
C TYR A 459 -17.06 22.98 -14.73
N SER A 460 -16.57 24.21 -14.74
CA SER A 460 -15.27 24.50 -14.15
C SER A 460 -15.45 24.88 -12.68
N TYR A 461 -14.42 24.66 -11.88
CA TYR A 461 -14.43 25.04 -10.49
C TYR A 461 -13.07 25.55 -10.06
N ASP A 462 -13.09 26.29 -8.96
CA ASP A 462 -11.93 26.84 -8.30
C ASP A 462 -12.04 26.57 -6.81
N ILE A 463 -10.96 26.05 -6.23
CA ILE A 463 -10.83 25.79 -4.80
C ILE A 463 -9.65 26.60 -4.29
N VAL A 464 -9.91 27.48 -3.33
CA VAL A 464 -8.88 28.31 -2.71
C VAL A 464 -8.82 28.01 -1.21
N SER A 465 -7.64 27.62 -0.72
CA SER A 465 -7.38 27.48 0.71
C SER A 465 -6.32 28.48 1.15
N GLU A 466 -6.64 29.28 2.18
CA GLU A 466 -5.80 30.36 2.66
C GLU A 466 -5.30 30.09 4.08
N LYS A 467 -4.02 30.43 4.33
CA LYS A 467 -3.42 30.42 5.66
C LYS A 467 -2.48 31.61 5.82
N GLY A 468 -2.92 32.61 6.58
CA GLY A 468 -2.14 33.83 6.80
C GLY A 468 -1.93 34.58 5.49
N SER A 469 -0.67 34.69 5.03
CA SER A 469 -0.33 35.34 3.76
C SER A 469 -0.17 34.37 2.58
N SER A 470 -0.37 33.06 2.78
CA SER A 470 -0.23 32.05 1.74
C SER A 470 -1.58 31.51 1.31
N SER A 471 -1.76 31.32 0.00
CA SER A 471 -2.95 30.74 -0.62
C SER A 471 -2.57 29.60 -1.54
N LEU A 472 -3.33 28.51 -1.49
CA LEU A 472 -3.27 27.40 -2.43
C LEU A 472 -4.53 27.42 -3.27
N ARG A 473 -4.38 27.28 -4.59
CA ARG A 473 -5.48 27.40 -5.54
C ARG A 473 -5.41 26.27 -6.56
N LEU A 474 -6.56 25.65 -6.83
CA LEU A 474 -6.74 24.77 -7.98
C LEU A 474 -7.93 25.25 -8.78
N GLN A 475 -7.70 25.47 -10.08
CA GLN A 475 -8.74 25.60 -11.08
C GLN A 475 -8.76 24.35 -11.95
N SER A 476 -9.93 23.70 -12.06
CA SER A 476 -10.08 22.46 -12.85
C SER A 476 -11.54 22.31 -13.34
N VAL A 477 -11.85 21.18 -13.99
CA VAL A 477 -13.17 20.84 -14.51
C VAL A 477 -13.77 19.71 -13.68
N ALA A 478 -15.02 19.88 -13.25
CA ALA A 478 -15.74 18.88 -12.47
C ALA A 478 -16.06 17.66 -13.33
N GLN A 479 -15.45 16.52 -12.99
CA GLN A 479 -15.71 15.25 -13.63
C GLN A 479 -17.09 14.69 -13.29
N ASN A 480 -17.61 13.82 -14.14
CA ASN A 480 -18.98 13.33 -14.09
C ASN A 480 -19.00 11.92 -13.54
N PHE A 481 -19.74 11.70 -12.45
CA PHE A 481 -19.92 10.36 -11.88
C PHE A 481 -21.39 10.13 -11.53
N PRO A 482 -22.03 9.04 -12.02
CA PRO A 482 -23.43 8.74 -11.73
C PRO A 482 -23.66 8.18 -10.30
N GLY A 483 -22.79 8.47 -9.35
CA GLY A 483 -22.89 7.94 -7.99
C GLY A 483 -21.65 8.20 -7.15
N ARG A 484 -21.39 7.31 -6.17
CA ARG A 484 -20.20 7.42 -5.32
C ARG A 484 -18.95 7.10 -6.13
N ILE A 485 -17.91 7.89 -5.90
CA ILE A 485 -16.63 7.77 -6.57
C ILE A 485 -15.98 6.44 -6.17
N GLU A 486 -15.84 5.52 -7.12
CA GLU A 486 -14.91 4.38 -7.07
C GLU A 486 -13.79 4.64 -8.09
N GLY A 487 -12.81 5.48 -7.72
CA GLY A 487 -11.70 5.86 -8.60
C GLY A 487 -11.07 7.20 -8.22
N PHE A 488 -9.88 7.50 -8.75
CA PHE A 488 -9.17 8.75 -8.46
C PHE A 488 -9.26 9.69 -9.67
N PRO A 489 -10.02 10.81 -9.60
CA PRO A 489 -9.88 11.88 -10.57
C PRO A 489 -8.41 12.36 -10.63
N PRO A 490 -7.87 12.65 -11.82
CA PRO A 490 -6.49 13.07 -12.00
C PRO A 490 -6.20 14.43 -11.34
N ASP A 491 -7.18 15.34 -11.32
CA ASP A 491 -6.99 16.70 -10.84
C ASP A 491 -7.52 16.88 -9.41
N PHE A 492 -6.66 17.36 -8.52
CA PHE A 492 -6.99 17.63 -7.12
C PHE A 492 -6.09 18.69 -6.51
N LEU A 493 -6.60 19.38 -5.48
CA LEU A 493 -5.81 20.31 -4.69
C LEU A 493 -5.23 19.56 -3.50
N LEU A 494 -3.91 19.53 -3.39
CA LEU A 494 -3.22 18.98 -2.23
C LEU A 494 -2.96 20.08 -1.19
N ILE A 495 -3.75 20.07 -0.13
CA ILE A 495 -3.66 21.05 0.97
C ILE A 495 -2.81 20.46 2.09
N PRO A 496 -1.63 20.99 2.42
CA PRO A 496 -0.78 20.47 3.49
C PRO A 496 -1.51 20.45 4.84
N PHE A 497 -1.15 19.49 5.71
CA PHE A 497 -1.76 19.37 7.05
C PHE A 497 -1.72 20.65 7.88
N THR A 498 -0.73 21.51 7.62
CA THR A 498 -0.55 22.79 8.29
C THR A 498 -1.68 23.79 8.03
N TYR A 499 -2.49 23.63 6.98
CA TYR A 499 -3.63 24.51 6.64
C TYR A 499 -4.91 24.20 7.44
N MET A 500 -4.91 23.15 8.26
CA MET A 500 -6.05 22.86 9.12
C MET A 500 -6.21 23.92 10.23
N SER A 501 -7.44 24.41 10.41
CA SER A 501 -7.76 25.37 11.47
C SER A 501 -7.60 24.73 12.86
N SER A 502 -7.46 25.56 13.90
CA SER A 502 -7.46 25.11 15.30
C SER A 502 -8.73 24.34 15.71
N SER A 503 -9.82 24.50 14.95
CA SER A 503 -11.07 23.75 15.14
C SER A 503 -11.06 22.34 14.53
N GLY A 504 -9.97 21.94 13.86
CA GLY A 504 -9.84 20.63 13.20
C GLY A 504 -10.64 20.52 11.90
N LYS A 505 -11.04 21.66 11.33
CA LYS A 505 -11.72 21.76 10.03
C LYS A 505 -10.79 22.40 8.99
N LEU A 506 -10.85 21.90 7.77
CA LEU A 506 -10.30 22.59 6.60
C LEU A 506 -11.32 23.59 6.11
N GLU A 507 -10.89 24.83 5.91
CA GLU A 507 -11.70 25.86 5.29
C GLU A 507 -11.12 26.22 3.94
N PHE A 508 -12.01 26.41 2.98
CA PHE A 508 -11.66 26.82 1.64
C PHE A 508 -12.86 27.45 0.97
N ASP A 509 -12.58 28.33 0.02
CA ASP A 509 -13.57 28.95 -0.85
C ASP A 509 -13.71 28.11 -2.11
N VAL A 510 -14.96 27.86 -2.49
CA VAL A 510 -15.33 27.10 -3.67
C VAL A 510 -16.12 28.01 -4.61
N CYS A 511 -15.70 28.11 -5.86
CA CYS A 511 -16.49 28.74 -6.91
C CYS A 511 -16.70 27.73 -8.05
N ILE A 512 -17.92 27.61 -8.56
CA ILE A 512 -18.26 26.72 -9.68
C ILE A 512 -18.89 27.58 -10.78
N TRP A 513 -18.44 27.40 -12.02
CA TRP A 513 -18.97 28.08 -13.20
C TRP A 513 -19.70 27.10 -14.11
N SER A 514 -20.80 27.57 -14.70
CA SER A 514 -21.53 26.85 -15.75
C SER A 514 -20.93 27.13 -17.13
N SER A 515 -20.95 26.15 -18.04
CA SER A 515 -20.44 26.31 -19.42
C SER A 515 -21.13 27.40 -20.25
N THR A 516 -22.29 27.91 -19.81
CA THR A 516 -22.95 29.07 -20.44
C THR A 516 -22.25 30.39 -20.13
N ASP A 517 -21.42 30.44 -19.09
CA ASP A 517 -20.67 31.61 -18.66
C ASP A 517 -19.16 31.30 -18.73
N ALA A 518 -18.62 31.20 -19.94
CA ALA A 518 -17.18 31.11 -20.12
C ALA A 518 -16.49 32.33 -19.49
N ASN A 519 -15.49 32.05 -18.65
CA ASN A 519 -14.70 32.99 -17.87
C ASN A 519 -14.12 34.14 -18.73
N PRO A 520 -14.22 35.44 -18.37
CA PRO A 520 -13.65 36.56 -19.15
C PRO A 520 -12.11 36.69 -19.12
N MET A 521 -11.36 35.66 -18.72
CA MET A 521 -9.93 35.79 -18.36
C MET A 521 -8.98 35.02 -19.29
N THR A 522 -9.31 34.93 -20.58
CA THR A 522 -8.36 34.45 -21.62
C THR A 522 -8.07 35.45 -22.73
N ASP A 523 -8.61 36.67 -22.66
CA ASP A 523 -8.23 37.76 -23.58
C ASP A 523 -7.35 38.76 -22.82
N ASP A 524 -6.09 38.37 -22.58
CA ASP A 524 -4.94 39.29 -22.53
C ASP A 524 -3.71 38.52 -22.09
N ILE A 525 -2.84 38.19 -23.05
CA ILE A 525 -1.40 38.52 -23.08
C ILE A 525 -0.88 38.07 -24.48
N PRO A 526 0.02 38.85 -25.12
CA PRO A 526 0.34 38.76 -26.55
C PRO A 526 1.07 37.51 -27.02
#